data_AF-A0A0F3MM56-F1
#
_entry.id   AF-A0A0F3MM56-F1
#
_cell.length_a   1.000
_cell.length_b   1.000
_cell.length_c   1.000
_cell.angle_alpha   90.00
_cell.angle_beta   90.00
_cell.angle_gamma   90.00
#
_symmetry.space_group_name_H-M   'P 1'
#
loop_
_entity.id
_entity.type
_entity.pdbx_description
1 polymer ?
#
loop_
_entity_poly.entity_id
_entity_poly.type
_entity_poly.pdbx_seq_one_letter_code
_entity_poly.pdbx_strand_id
1 'polypeptide(L)'
;MNQEDLAQQVVELIKHRQYSPARRLLIENKDNEDIDMEYVDTKLSSELSTAQGEGFINFCKNIADYSRTHSYAFNGPYLINEGMYCLQQAATLFKQGKLDFNTAMSFFGGMDVSTAIALLTAPQENMRFGSSSMSHQELYECGTNVTSILMDCAMENLKYKCIGKEENEFISQKLDFCARCLNLLGMEARPELDQVLSRRIGCILEKSSNPQNLLTLDAYLTHTTMFRLIDHNCLASAKLLINSGASIHPPSGDVLTLLDAALKYNNYDLAKMLVQRGVDSLEGTDDKNLSSAMVSLLHTQQFFKDTGYFKENKSIPDQVLEDSIKISAFIKQDKSLRNSSWPILKAEVDSGTLMSQMAYEVRSDPSLHSYFIELTQLELSKLQLSSATGIDTNNETSTAHRDKYVSQKSKANAGRALQ
;
A
#
# COMPACT_ATOMS: atom_id res chain seq x y z
N MET A 1 44.79 -14.42 -0.40
CA MET A 1 44.89 -13.24 -1.28
C MET A 1 46.32 -12.74 -1.17
N ASN A 2 47.01 -12.52 -2.30
CA ASN A 2 48.34 -11.91 -2.30
C ASN A 2 48.21 -10.39 -2.49
N GLN A 3 49.32 -9.65 -2.40
CA GLN A 3 49.30 -8.18 -2.51
C GLN A 3 48.78 -7.65 -3.87
N GLU A 4 49.01 -8.38 -4.96
CA GLU A 4 48.54 -7.99 -6.30
C GLU A 4 47.03 -8.16 -6.44
N ASP A 5 46.50 -9.30 -5.98
CA ASP A 5 45.06 -9.58 -5.92
C ASP A 5 44.34 -8.58 -5.00
N LEU A 6 44.91 -8.25 -3.84
CA LEU A 6 44.38 -7.21 -2.96
C LEU A 6 44.33 -5.85 -3.67
N ALA A 7 45.44 -5.41 -4.26
CA ALA A 7 45.50 -4.12 -4.94
C ALA A 7 44.49 -4.04 -6.10
N GLN A 8 44.40 -5.10 -6.91
CA GLN A 8 43.49 -5.15 -8.04
C GLN A 8 42.01 -5.11 -7.61
N GLN A 9 41.64 -5.86 -6.57
CA GLN A 9 40.29 -5.81 -6.01
C GLN A 9 39.94 -4.44 -5.42
N VAL A 10 40.86 -3.80 -4.70
CA VAL A 10 40.63 -2.47 -4.12
C VAL A 10 40.51 -1.40 -5.21
N VAL A 11 41.36 -1.45 -6.25
CA VAL A 11 41.26 -0.55 -7.42
C VAL A 11 39.89 -0.68 -8.09
N GLU A 12 39.42 -1.91 -8.33
CA GLU A 12 38.13 -2.17 -8.96
C GLU A 12 36.97 -1.60 -8.12
N LEU A 13 36.97 -1.87 -6.82
CA LEU A 13 35.97 -1.34 -5.89
C LEU A 13 35.95 0.19 -5.91
N ILE A 14 37.11 0.84 -5.90
CA ILE A 14 37.20 2.31 -5.92
C ILE A 14 36.69 2.88 -7.25
N LYS A 15 37.01 2.24 -8.39
CA LYS A 15 36.50 2.64 -9.71
C LYS A 15 34.96 2.64 -9.75
N HIS A 16 34.33 1.69 -9.05
CA HIS A 16 32.88 1.57 -8.92
C HIS A 16 32.26 2.24 -7.68
N ARG A 17 33.01 3.13 -7.01
CA ARG A 17 32.57 3.85 -5.79
C ARG A 17 32.10 2.93 -4.66
N GLN A 18 32.62 1.71 -4.57
CA GLN A 18 32.36 0.76 -3.49
C GLN A 18 33.36 0.96 -2.35
N TYR A 19 33.32 2.16 -1.76
CA TYR A 19 34.33 2.60 -0.80
C TYR A 19 34.27 1.87 0.54
N SER A 20 33.08 1.52 1.06
CA SER A 20 32.96 0.76 2.31
C SER A 20 33.64 -0.62 2.22
N PRO A 21 33.35 -1.46 1.20
CA PRO A 21 34.09 -2.70 0.97
C PRO A 21 35.60 -2.49 0.73
N ALA A 22 36.00 -1.50 -0.07
CA ALA A 22 37.42 -1.23 -0.34
C ALA A 22 38.20 -0.91 0.95
N ARG A 23 37.64 -0.03 1.80
CA ARG A 23 38.20 0.30 3.11
C ARG A 23 38.28 -0.92 4.01
N ARG A 24 37.24 -1.76 4.01
CA ARG A 24 37.21 -2.99 4.83
C ARG A 24 38.33 -3.94 4.45
N LEU A 25 38.53 -4.22 3.15
CA LEU A 25 39.62 -5.07 2.66
C LEU A 25 41.00 -4.57 3.08
N LEU A 26 41.24 -3.26 2.98
CA LEU A 26 42.52 -2.67 3.40
C LEU A 26 42.75 -2.80 4.92
N ILE A 27 41.70 -2.64 5.74
CA ILE A 27 41.82 -2.79 7.20
C ILE A 27 42.09 -4.24 7.58
N GLU A 28 41.37 -5.19 6.97
CA GLU A 28 41.51 -6.63 7.26
C GLU A 28 42.90 -7.18 6.90
N ASN A 29 43.61 -6.53 5.97
CA ASN A 29 44.92 -6.97 5.49
C ASN A 29 46.08 -6.08 5.95
N LYS A 30 45.82 -5.01 6.71
CA LYS A 30 46.86 -4.04 7.11
C LYS A 30 47.98 -4.67 7.93
N ASP A 31 47.64 -5.61 8.81
CA ASP A 31 48.57 -6.26 9.73
C ASP A 31 49.03 -7.64 9.21
N ASN A 32 48.79 -7.94 7.92
CA ASN A 32 49.24 -9.18 7.30
C ASN A 32 50.70 -9.04 6.84
N GLU A 33 51.61 -9.79 7.48
CA GLU A 33 53.05 -9.74 7.19
C GLU A 33 53.41 -10.16 5.75
N ASP A 34 52.55 -10.92 5.07
CA ASP A 34 52.76 -11.39 3.70
C ASP A 34 52.35 -10.35 2.63
N ILE A 35 51.85 -9.17 3.05
CA ILE A 35 51.34 -8.13 2.15
C ILE A 35 52.14 -6.84 2.31
N ASP A 36 52.84 -6.44 1.24
CA ASP A 36 53.49 -5.14 1.18
C ASP A 36 52.46 -4.04 0.89
N MET A 37 52.07 -3.30 1.92
CA MET A 37 51.13 -2.18 1.80
C MET A 37 51.70 -0.99 0.99
N GLU A 38 53.02 -0.85 0.90
CA GLU A 38 53.66 0.19 0.07
C GLU A 38 53.50 -0.15 -1.42
N TYR A 39 53.62 -1.43 -1.77
CA TYR A 39 53.28 -1.93 -3.10
C TYR A 39 51.80 -1.66 -3.44
N VAL A 40 50.88 -1.96 -2.52
CA VAL A 40 49.44 -1.73 -2.71
C VAL A 40 49.15 -0.25 -2.95
N ASP A 41 49.74 0.66 -2.15
CA ASP A 41 49.57 2.11 -2.29
C ASP A 41 50.13 2.65 -3.62
N THR A 42 51.29 2.14 -4.04
CA THR A 42 51.90 2.48 -5.34
C THR A 42 51.00 2.05 -6.49
N LYS A 43 50.43 0.84 -6.41
CA LYS A 43 49.54 0.29 -7.43
C LYS A 43 48.24 1.10 -7.52
N LEU A 44 47.62 1.41 -6.39
CA LEU A 44 46.44 2.29 -6.31
C LEU A 44 46.69 3.65 -6.96
N SER A 45 47.82 4.29 -6.63
CA SER A 45 48.20 5.59 -7.19
C SER A 45 48.44 5.56 -8.70
N SER A 46 48.88 4.41 -9.25
CA SER A 46 49.14 4.24 -10.67
C SER A 46 47.88 3.96 -11.51
N GLU A 47 46.88 3.28 -10.94
CA GLU A 47 45.70 2.82 -11.69
C GLU A 47 44.44 3.64 -11.48
N LEU A 48 44.40 4.47 -10.44
CA LEU A 48 43.29 5.36 -10.16
C LEU A 48 43.56 6.75 -10.73
N SER A 49 42.53 7.35 -11.33
CA SER A 49 42.57 8.78 -11.62
C SER A 49 42.64 9.59 -10.31
N THR A 50 43.18 10.81 -10.38
CA THR A 50 43.25 11.73 -9.23
C THR A 50 41.89 11.88 -8.54
N ALA A 51 40.81 12.04 -9.31
CA ALA A 51 39.46 12.17 -8.77
C ALA A 51 38.96 10.91 -8.04
N GLN A 52 39.30 9.71 -8.53
CA GLN A 52 38.92 8.45 -7.88
C GLN A 52 39.69 8.26 -6.57
N GLY A 53 41.00 8.51 -6.58
CA GLY A 53 41.83 8.45 -5.38
C GLY A 53 41.39 9.46 -4.31
N GLU A 54 41.18 10.72 -4.70
CA GLU A 54 40.69 11.76 -3.79
C GLU A 54 39.32 11.42 -3.21
N GLY A 55 38.40 10.89 -4.02
CA GLY A 55 37.08 10.44 -3.56
C GLY A 55 37.17 9.39 -2.45
N PHE A 56 38.01 8.36 -2.65
CA PHE A 56 38.21 7.31 -1.65
C PHE A 56 38.92 7.81 -0.38
N ILE A 57 39.93 8.66 -0.53
CA ILE A 57 40.64 9.26 0.61
C ILE A 57 39.68 10.12 1.44
N ASN A 58 38.84 10.93 0.79
CA ASN A 58 37.86 11.76 1.47
C ASN A 58 36.82 10.91 2.21
N PHE A 59 36.32 9.84 1.59
CA PHE A 59 35.47 8.85 2.25
C PHE A 59 36.12 8.30 3.54
N CYS A 60 37.39 7.88 3.45
CA CYS A 60 38.10 7.33 4.60
C CYS A 60 38.30 8.35 5.74
N LYS A 61 38.62 9.61 5.38
CA LYS A 61 38.73 10.72 6.34
C LYS A 61 37.40 10.98 7.04
N ASN A 62 36.30 11.06 6.29
CA ASN A 62 34.97 11.28 6.84
C ASN A 62 34.57 10.20 7.86
N ILE A 63 34.83 8.92 7.55
CA ILE A 63 34.59 7.83 8.50
C ILE A 63 35.47 7.97 9.75
N ALA A 64 36.75 8.32 9.60
CA ALA A 64 37.66 8.48 10.73
C ALA A 64 37.28 9.67 11.63
N ASP A 65 36.82 10.77 11.06
CA ASP A 65 36.34 11.93 11.82
C ASP A 65 35.04 11.60 12.56
N TYR A 66 34.15 10.85 11.91
CA TYR A 66 32.90 10.40 12.52
C TYR A 66 33.14 9.38 13.65
N SER A 67 34.10 8.47 13.53
CA SER A 67 34.41 7.48 14.58
C SER A 67 34.93 8.11 15.87
N ARG A 68 35.65 9.23 15.79
CA ARG A 68 36.11 10.00 16.95
C ARG A 68 34.97 10.63 17.74
N THR A 69 33.83 10.88 17.10
CA THR A 69 32.69 11.56 17.71
C THR A 69 31.55 10.61 18.11
N HIS A 70 31.41 9.47 17.45
CA HIS A 70 30.28 8.54 17.62
C HIS A 70 30.74 7.09 17.78
N SER A 71 31.43 6.78 18.88
CA SER A 71 32.03 5.46 19.13
C SER A 71 31.04 4.30 19.09
N TYR A 72 29.76 4.52 19.43
CA TYR A 72 28.73 3.46 19.42
C TYR A 72 28.43 2.89 18.02
N ALA A 73 28.77 3.62 16.95
CA ALA A 73 28.61 3.15 15.58
C ALA A 73 29.79 2.27 15.11
N PHE A 74 30.83 2.16 15.94
CA PHE A 74 32.07 1.47 15.60
C PHE A 74 32.43 0.38 16.60
N ASN A 75 33.14 -0.63 16.11
CA ASN A 75 33.90 -1.55 16.93
C ASN A 75 35.36 -1.49 16.46
N GLY A 76 36.21 -0.78 17.19
CA GLY A 76 37.57 -0.47 16.75
C GLY A 76 37.57 0.31 15.42
N PRO A 77 38.28 -0.15 14.36
CA PRO A 77 38.31 0.54 13.07
C PRO A 77 37.08 0.26 12.18
N TYR A 78 36.19 -0.65 12.60
CA TYR A 78 35.07 -1.15 11.81
C TYR A 78 33.79 -0.34 12.08
N LEU A 79 33.19 0.19 11.01
CA LEU A 79 31.84 0.76 11.06
C LEU A 79 30.83 -0.39 11.10
N ILE A 80 30.11 -0.52 12.21
CA ILE A 80 29.14 -1.62 12.45
C ILE A 80 27.68 -1.16 12.34
N ASN A 81 27.44 0.15 12.31
CA ASN A 81 26.10 0.73 12.12
C ASN A 81 26.08 1.71 10.94
N GLU A 82 26.11 1.16 9.72
CA GLU A 82 26.07 1.94 8.47
C GLU A 82 24.79 2.79 8.37
N GLY A 83 23.65 2.29 8.85
CA GLY A 83 22.38 3.01 8.85
C GLY A 83 22.44 4.32 9.63
N MET A 84 22.96 4.29 10.85
CA MET A 84 23.13 5.50 11.67
C MET A 84 24.13 6.49 11.08
N TYR A 85 25.25 5.98 10.55
CA TYR A 85 26.23 6.82 9.85
C TYR A 85 25.60 7.52 8.64
N CYS A 86 24.94 6.76 7.76
CA CYS A 86 24.30 7.30 6.56
C CYS A 86 23.22 8.31 6.91
N LEU A 87 22.38 8.03 7.92
CA LEU A 87 21.35 8.94 8.40
C LEU A 87 21.94 10.29 8.83
N GLN A 88 22.94 10.27 9.72
CA GLN A 88 23.51 11.49 10.27
C GLN A 88 24.26 12.32 9.23
N GLN A 89 25.02 11.66 8.36
CA GLN A 89 25.75 12.34 7.29
C GLN A 89 24.78 12.91 6.25
N ALA A 90 23.76 12.16 5.84
CA ALA A 90 22.77 12.64 4.88
C ALA A 90 21.99 13.85 5.43
N ALA A 91 21.57 13.78 6.69
CA ALA A 91 20.94 14.89 7.40
C ALA A 91 21.86 16.14 7.45
N THR A 92 23.14 15.95 7.78
CA THR A 92 24.13 17.04 7.85
C THR A 92 24.37 17.68 6.48
N LEU A 93 24.57 16.87 5.44
CA LEU A 93 24.79 17.34 4.07
C LEU A 93 23.55 18.06 3.52
N PHE A 94 22.36 17.55 3.84
CA PHE A 94 21.11 18.20 3.47
C PHE A 94 21.00 19.59 4.10
N LYS A 95 21.24 19.71 5.41
CA LYS A 95 21.21 21.00 6.13
C LYS A 95 22.20 22.01 5.57
N GLN A 96 23.31 21.54 5.03
CA GLN A 96 24.31 22.37 4.35
C GLN A 96 23.95 22.72 2.89
N GLY A 97 22.86 22.17 2.33
CA GLY A 97 22.49 22.35 0.93
C GLY A 97 23.42 21.63 -0.05
N LYS A 98 24.14 20.60 0.41
CA LYS A 98 25.16 19.86 -0.35
C LYS A 98 24.78 18.42 -0.66
N LEU A 99 23.57 18.00 -0.31
CA LEU A 99 23.14 16.63 -0.56
C LEU A 99 22.66 16.48 -2.01
N ASP A 100 23.51 15.90 -2.85
CA ASP A 100 23.20 15.38 -4.18
C ASP A 100 23.74 13.94 -4.31
N PHE A 101 23.42 13.26 -5.42
CA PHE A 101 23.83 11.88 -5.66
C PHE A 101 25.36 11.68 -5.63
N ASN A 102 26.14 12.57 -6.24
CA ASN A 102 27.60 12.42 -6.28
C ASN A 102 28.21 12.62 -4.90
N THR A 103 27.77 13.67 -4.21
CA THR A 103 28.18 13.93 -2.83
C THR A 103 27.80 12.75 -1.94
N ALA A 104 26.57 12.23 -2.03
CA ALA A 104 26.11 11.07 -1.27
C ALA A 104 26.96 9.81 -1.56
N MET A 105 27.28 9.51 -2.82
CA MET A 105 28.14 8.38 -3.17
C MET A 105 29.56 8.50 -2.61
N SER A 106 30.08 9.73 -2.43
CA SER A 106 31.37 9.94 -1.75
C SER A 106 31.35 9.62 -0.25
N PHE A 107 30.17 9.53 0.37
CA PHE A 107 30.00 9.18 1.79
C PHE A 107 29.46 7.77 1.99
N PHE A 108 28.61 7.26 1.09
CA PHE A 108 27.82 6.04 1.28
C PHE A 108 28.15 4.92 0.28
N GLY A 109 29.19 5.14 -0.54
CA GLY A 109 29.62 4.19 -1.56
C GLY A 109 29.82 2.77 -1.02
N GLY A 110 29.02 1.82 -1.50
CA GLY A 110 29.03 0.42 -1.07
C GLY A 110 28.40 0.12 0.31
N MET A 111 27.74 1.08 0.96
CA MET A 111 27.04 0.87 2.24
C MET A 111 25.58 0.42 2.06
N ASP A 112 25.03 -0.22 3.09
CA ASP A 112 23.60 -0.46 3.26
C ASP A 112 22.91 0.75 3.89
N VAL A 113 22.01 1.37 3.11
CA VAL A 113 21.26 2.57 3.50
C VAL A 113 19.82 2.27 3.91
N SER A 114 19.37 1.01 3.87
CA SER A 114 17.97 0.62 4.15
C SER A 114 17.51 1.08 5.54
N THR A 115 18.34 0.83 6.55
CA THR A 115 18.09 1.28 7.93
C THR A 115 18.07 2.80 8.04
N ALA A 116 18.89 3.52 7.26
CA ALA A 116 18.86 4.99 7.24
C ALA A 116 17.53 5.49 6.67
N ILE A 117 17.04 4.89 5.58
CA ILE A 117 15.74 5.22 4.96
C ILE A 117 14.60 5.01 5.96
N ALA A 118 14.64 3.89 6.71
CA ALA A 118 13.68 3.59 7.76
C ALA A 118 13.73 4.62 8.89
N LEU A 119 14.92 4.88 9.44
CA LEU A 119 15.07 5.76 10.60
C LEU A 119 14.76 7.24 10.30
N LEU A 120 14.72 7.65 9.03
CA LEU A 120 14.25 8.99 8.67
C LEU A 120 12.79 9.24 9.09
N THR A 121 11.96 8.20 9.33
CA THR A 121 10.58 8.37 9.86
C THR A 121 10.56 8.38 11.39
N ALA A 122 11.69 8.08 12.02
CA ALA A 122 11.84 7.89 13.44
C ALA A 122 12.85 8.83 14.07
N PRO A 123 12.43 10.03 14.50
CA PRO A 123 13.24 10.75 15.47
C PRO A 123 13.28 9.91 16.76
N GLN A 124 14.40 9.24 16.98
CA GLN A 124 14.72 8.67 18.29
C GLN A 124 14.89 9.86 19.23
N GLU A 125 14.11 9.95 20.31
CA GLU A 125 14.16 11.06 21.29
C GLU A 125 15.57 11.27 21.89
N ASN A 126 16.45 10.26 21.76
CA ASN A 126 17.84 10.30 22.20
C ASN A 126 18.88 10.57 21.09
N MET A 127 18.47 10.83 19.83
CA MET A 127 19.41 11.19 18.77
C MET A 127 19.87 12.65 18.92
N ARG A 128 20.98 12.86 19.64
CA ARG A 128 21.70 14.13 19.62
C ARG A 128 22.43 14.30 18.29
N PHE A 129 21.81 14.94 17.30
CA PHE A 129 22.57 15.50 16.17
C PHE A 129 23.45 16.62 16.76
N GLY A 130 24.76 16.39 16.89
CA GLY A 130 25.66 17.21 17.70
C GLY A 130 25.48 18.73 17.49
N SER A 131 25.48 19.51 18.58
CA SER A 131 25.37 20.99 18.71
C SER A 131 24.37 21.78 17.84
N SER A 132 23.69 21.15 16.89
CA SER A 132 22.75 21.75 15.96
C SER A 132 21.66 20.73 15.61
N SER A 133 20.98 20.25 16.65
CA SER A 133 19.87 19.30 16.55
C SER A 133 18.93 19.70 15.42
N MET A 134 18.80 18.87 14.38
CA MET A 134 17.73 19.07 13.41
C MET A 134 16.41 18.98 14.16
N SER A 135 15.56 19.98 13.99
CA SER A 135 14.21 19.91 14.54
C SER A 135 13.44 18.76 13.89
N HIS A 136 12.43 18.25 14.60
CA HIS A 136 11.49 17.26 14.03
C HIS A 136 10.89 17.72 12.70
N GLN A 137 10.74 19.04 12.52
CA GLN A 137 10.23 19.66 11.29
C GLN A 137 11.26 19.73 10.16
N GLU A 138 12.55 19.87 10.46
CA GLU A 138 13.61 19.86 9.43
C GLU A 138 13.85 18.45 8.87
N LEU A 139 13.82 17.41 9.73
CA LEU A 139 13.84 16.00 9.29
C LEU A 139 12.59 15.63 8.47
N TYR A 140 11.49 16.31 8.76
CA TYR A 140 10.20 16.17 8.09
C TYR A 140 10.21 16.77 6.67
N GLU A 141 10.76 17.97 6.49
CA GLU A 141 10.83 18.65 5.18
C GLU A 141 11.89 18.03 4.24
N CYS A 142 12.99 17.50 4.79
CA CYS A 142 14.07 16.91 3.99
C CYS A 142 13.82 15.46 3.58
N GLY A 143 12.95 14.76 4.31
CA GLY A 143 12.86 13.31 4.33
C GLY A 143 12.71 12.65 2.96
N THR A 144 11.83 13.17 2.11
CA THR A 144 11.56 12.59 0.79
C THR A 144 12.74 12.74 -0.16
N ASN A 145 13.39 13.91 -0.19
CA ASN A 145 14.58 14.14 -1.02
C ASN A 145 15.74 13.28 -0.56
N VAL A 146 15.96 13.20 0.76
CA VAL A 146 16.98 12.33 1.34
C VAL A 146 16.70 10.85 1.01
N THR A 147 15.45 10.38 1.18
CA THR A 147 15.05 9.02 0.81
C THR A 147 15.33 8.75 -0.66
N SER A 148 14.96 9.65 -1.57
CA SER A 148 15.21 9.49 -3.01
C SER A 148 16.69 9.33 -3.33
N ILE A 149 17.54 10.19 -2.76
CA ILE A 149 19.00 10.14 -2.97
C ILE A 149 19.60 8.86 -2.39
N LEU A 150 19.19 8.45 -1.18
CA LEU A 150 19.66 7.20 -0.58
C LEU A 150 19.21 5.99 -1.41
N MET A 151 17.98 5.98 -1.93
CA MET A 151 17.52 4.94 -2.85
C MET A 151 18.40 4.90 -4.11
N ASP A 152 18.75 6.05 -4.69
CA ASP A 152 19.65 6.10 -5.85
C ASP A 152 21.04 5.54 -5.54
N CYS A 153 21.62 5.87 -4.38
CA CYS A 153 22.87 5.28 -3.92
C CYS A 153 22.75 3.75 -3.77
N ALA A 154 21.65 3.26 -3.20
CA ALA A 154 21.41 1.82 -3.06
C ALA A 154 21.32 1.12 -4.42
N MET A 155 20.60 1.73 -5.39
CA MET A 155 20.48 1.18 -6.74
C MET A 155 21.85 1.08 -7.42
N GLU A 156 22.72 2.08 -7.25
CA GLU A 156 24.07 2.06 -7.81
C GLU A 156 24.93 0.95 -7.17
N ASN A 157 24.85 0.78 -5.85
CA ASN A 157 25.51 -0.31 -5.13
C ASN A 157 25.00 -1.69 -5.59
N LEU A 158 23.69 -1.83 -5.86
CA LEU A 158 23.09 -3.07 -6.37
C LEU A 158 23.56 -3.39 -7.80
N LYS A 159 23.69 -2.39 -8.68
CA LYS A 159 24.21 -2.59 -10.03
C LYS A 159 25.60 -3.21 -9.99
N TYR A 160 26.48 -2.69 -9.14
CA TYR A 160 27.82 -3.25 -8.95
C TYR A 160 27.78 -4.72 -8.53
N LYS A 161 26.93 -5.07 -7.55
CA LYS A 161 26.76 -6.45 -7.07
C LYS A 161 26.21 -7.43 -8.13
N CYS A 162 25.67 -6.91 -9.23
CA CYS A 162 25.08 -7.69 -10.31
C CYS A 162 25.93 -7.70 -11.59
N ILE A 163 27.13 -7.08 -11.59
CA ILE A 163 28.05 -7.16 -12.73
C ILE A 163 28.38 -8.63 -13.01
N GLY A 164 28.26 -9.04 -14.28
CA GLY A 164 28.50 -10.41 -14.71
C GLY A 164 27.41 -11.42 -14.35
N LYS A 165 26.29 -10.99 -13.74
CA LYS A 165 25.11 -11.83 -13.48
C LYS A 165 24.05 -11.65 -14.56
N GLU A 166 23.04 -12.50 -14.56
CA GLU A 166 21.88 -12.39 -15.46
C GLU A 166 21.11 -11.09 -15.23
N GLU A 167 20.54 -10.51 -16.27
CA GLU A 167 19.81 -9.22 -16.21
C GLU A 167 18.64 -9.24 -15.20
N ASN A 168 17.98 -10.39 -15.06
CA ASN A 168 16.88 -10.59 -14.13
C ASN A 168 17.30 -10.51 -12.65
N GLU A 169 18.57 -10.78 -12.35
CA GLU A 169 19.10 -10.77 -10.98
C GLU A 169 19.07 -9.36 -10.38
N PHE A 170 19.45 -8.34 -11.16
CA PHE A 170 19.40 -6.95 -10.71
C PHE A 170 17.95 -6.52 -10.42
N ILE A 171 17.02 -6.89 -11.30
CA ILE A 171 15.59 -6.58 -11.12
C ILE A 171 15.06 -7.24 -9.85
N SER A 172 15.39 -8.51 -9.61
CA SER A 172 14.99 -9.26 -8.42
C SER A 172 15.52 -8.60 -7.13
N GLN A 173 16.84 -8.37 -7.05
CA GLN A 173 17.45 -7.74 -5.87
C GLN A 173 16.95 -6.31 -5.62
N LYS A 174 16.64 -5.58 -6.69
CA LYS A 174 16.03 -4.25 -6.61
C LYS A 174 14.64 -4.30 -5.99
N LEU A 175 13.81 -5.27 -6.39
CA LEU A 175 12.48 -5.47 -5.82
C LEU A 175 12.58 -5.89 -4.34
N ASP A 176 13.48 -6.83 -4.01
CA ASP A 176 13.74 -7.23 -2.62
C ASP A 176 14.19 -6.06 -1.74
N PHE A 177 15.05 -5.19 -2.26
CA PHE A 177 15.48 -3.99 -1.55
C PHE A 177 14.31 -3.02 -1.32
N CYS A 178 13.50 -2.76 -2.34
CA CYS A 178 12.31 -1.91 -2.22
C CYS A 178 11.30 -2.49 -1.23
N ALA A 179 11.10 -3.82 -1.23
CA ALA A 179 10.18 -4.51 -0.34
C ALA A 179 10.64 -4.39 1.13
N ARG A 180 11.94 -4.57 1.37
CA ARG A 180 12.55 -4.35 2.69
C ARG A 180 12.36 -2.91 3.16
N CYS A 181 12.62 -1.92 2.31
CA CYS A 181 12.43 -0.51 2.66
C CYS A 181 10.95 -0.21 2.99
N LEU A 182 10.03 -0.72 2.19
CA LEU A 182 8.59 -0.54 2.40
C LEU A 182 8.13 -1.11 3.75
N ASN A 183 8.54 -2.34 4.08
CA ASN A 183 8.21 -2.96 5.36
C ASN A 183 8.80 -2.20 6.55
N LEU A 184 10.06 -1.76 6.46
CA LEU A 184 10.69 -0.97 7.52
C LEU A 184 9.94 0.35 7.76
N LEU A 185 9.48 1.03 6.70
CA LEU A 185 8.64 2.22 6.83
C LEU A 185 7.31 1.93 7.53
N GLY A 186 6.69 0.77 7.28
CA GLY A 186 5.48 0.34 7.99
C GLY A 186 5.68 0.05 9.48
N MET A 187 6.88 -0.43 9.88
CA MET A 187 7.22 -0.64 11.29
C MET A 187 7.39 0.66 12.07
N GLU A 188 7.85 1.72 11.41
CA GLU A 188 8.13 3.03 12.00
C GLU A 188 6.97 4.02 11.81
N ALA A 189 5.79 3.51 11.43
CA ALA A 189 4.61 4.29 11.09
C ALA A 189 4.12 5.14 12.27
N ARG A 190 3.84 6.41 12.00
CA ARG A 190 3.36 7.41 12.96
C ARG A 190 2.29 8.28 12.33
N PRO A 191 1.11 8.44 12.96
CA PRO A 191 0.01 9.20 12.37
C PRO A 191 0.40 10.67 12.14
N GLU A 192 1.24 11.25 12.98
CA GLU A 192 1.70 12.65 12.86
C GLU A 192 2.54 12.89 11.58
N LEU A 193 3.08 11.82 11.00
CA LEU A 193 4.02 11.86 9.88
C LEU A 193 3.47 11.21 8.60
N ASP A 194 2.18 10.84 8.58
CA ASP A 194 1.57 10.03 7.53
C ASP A 194 1.73 10.63 6.11
N GLN A 195 1.64 11.96 5.97
CA GLN A 195 1.84 12.61 4.66
C GLN A 195 3.29 12.44 4.15
N VAL A 196 4.28 12.50 5.03
CA VAL A 196 5.68 12.29 4.65
C VAL A 196 5.95 10.82 4.38
N LEU A 197 5.41 9.94 5.23
CA LEU A 197 5.44 8.49 5.04
C LEU A 197 4.87 8.11 3.68
N SER A 198 3.71 8.67 3.31
CA SER A 198 3.05 8.45 2.02
C SER A 198 3.93 8.91 0.84
N ARG A 199 4.55 10.10 0.90
CA ARG A 199 5.49 10.54 -0.15
C ARG A 199 6.69 9.61 -0.30
N ARG A 200 7.22 9.08 0.80
CA ARG A 200 8.37 8.15 0.77
C ARG A 200 7.99 6.77 0.26
N ILE A 201 6.82 6.25 0.64
CA ILE A 201 6.24 5.06 0.03
C ILE A 201 6.10 5.29 -1.48
N GLY A 202 5.56 6.43 -1.90
CA GLY A 202 5.47 6.82 -3.30
C GLY A 202 6.83 6.79 -4.02
N CYS A 203 7.87 7.34 -3.39
CA CYS A 203 9.24 7.27 -3.90
C CYS A 203 9.73 5.82 -4.05
N ILE A 204 9.49 4.94 -3.07
CA ILE A 204 9.87 3.53 -3.17
C ILE A 204 9.14 2.82 -4.31
N LEU A 205 7.83 3.06 -4.44
CA LEU A 205 7.02 2.50 -5.52
C LEU A 205 7.56 2.96 -6.88
N GLU A 206 7.85 4.26 -7.05
CA GLU A 206 8.45 4.80 -8.27
C GLU A 206 9.81 4.17 -8.56
N LYS A 207 10.71 4.13 -7.56
CA LYS A 207 12.05 3.56 -7.71
C LYS A 207 12.01 2.07 -8.00
N SER A 208 10.96 1.34 -7.59
CA SER A 208 10.80 -0.07 -7.92
C SER A 208 10.59 -0.33 -9.43
N SER A 209 10.15 0.68 -10.20
CA SER A 209 9.76 0.60 -11.62
C SER A 209 8.56 -0.31 -11.93
N ASN A 210 8.16 -1.19 -11.01
CA ASN A 210 6.95 -2.00 -11.12
C ASN A 210 6.30 -2.15 -9.73
N PRO A 211 5.47 -1.17 -9.32
CA PRO A 211 4.78 -1.18 -8.04
C PRO A 211 3.93 -2.43 -7.83
N GLN A 212 3.23 -2.90 -8.87
CA GLN A 212 2.39 -4.08 -8.76
C GLN A 212 3.20 -5.32 -8.42
N ASN A 213 4.32 -5.55 -9.12
CA ASN A 213 5.20 -6.68 -8.87
C ASN A 213 5.82 -6.60 -7.47
N LEU A 214 6.25 -5.41 -7.04
CA LEU A 214 6.75 -5.16 -5.69
C LEU A 214 5.72 -5.56 -4.62
N LEU A 215 4.46 -5.16 -4.78
CA LEU A 215 3.40 -5.39 -3.80
C LEU A 215 2.87 -6.84 -3.80
N THR A 216 3.13 -7.60 -4.86
CA THR A 216 2.80 -9.03 -4.95
C THR A 216 3.97 -9.95 -4.64
N LEU A 217 5.20 -9.42 -4.54
CA LEU A 217 6.41 -10.18 -4.27
C LEU A 217 6.29 -11.01 -2.99
N ASP A 218 5.81 -10.36 -1.93
CA ASP A 218 5.44 -10.99 -0.67
C ASP A 218 4.11 -10.40 -0.19
N ALA A 219 3.03 -11.13 -0.48
CA ALA A 219 1.68 -10.72 -0.11
C ALA A 219 1.48 -10.66 1.41
N TYR A 220 2.18 -11.52 2.18
CA TYR A 220 2.10 -11.53 3.64
C TYR A 220 2.76 -10.30 4.24
N LEU A 221 3.96 -9.97 3.76
CA LEU A 221 4.69 -8.79 4.20
C LEU A 221 3.95 -7.50 3.82
N THR A 222 3.39 -7.46 2.62
CA THR A 222 2.60 -6.31 2.13
C THR A 222 1.33 -6.13 2.96
N HIS A 223 0.60 -7.21 3.23
CA HIS A 223 -0.58 -7.18 4.10
C HIS A 223 -0.21 -6.71 5.52
N THR A 224 0.86 -7.24 6.10
CA THR A 224 1.37 -6.84 7.42
C THR A 224 1.74 -5.35 7.47
N THR A 225 2.40 -4.85 6.42
CA THR A 225 2.76 -3.44 6.28
C THR A 225 1.51 -2.57 6.26
N MET A 226 0.51 -2.92 5.44
CA MET A 226 -0.76 -2.20 5.38
C MET A 226 -1.51 -2.24 6.71
N PHE A 227 -1.57 -3.40 7.36
CA PHE A 227 -2.21 -3.55 8.65
C PHE A 227 -1.58 -2.60 9.68
N ARG A 228 -0.24 -2.57 9.79
CA ARG A 228 0.47 -1.63 10.68
C ARG A 228 0.14 -0.18 10.35
N LEU A 229 0.14 0.20 9.08
CA LEU A 229 -0.23 1.57 8.67
C LEU A 229 -1.64 1.93 9.16
N ILE A 230 -2.61 1.05 9.01
CA ILE A 230 -3.99 1.30 9.48
C ILE A 230 -4.05 1.30 11.01
N ASP A 231 -3.36 0.36 11.68
CA ASP A 231 -3.35 0.27 13.14
C ASP A 231 -2.68 1.48 13.79
N HIS A 232 -1.73 2.12 13.10
CA HIS A 232 -1.12 3.39 13.50
C HIS A 232 -1.88 4.61 12.94
N ASN A 233 -3.07 4.43 12.36
CA ASN A 233 -3.89 5.50 11.77
C ASN A 233 -3.16 6.35 10.70
N CYS A 234 -2.24 5.72 9.95
CA CYS A 234 -1.52 6.29 8.80
C CYS A 234 -2.29 6.04 7.50
N LEU A 235 -3.43 6.73 7.38
CA LEU A 235 -4.47 6.43 6.40
C LEU A 235 -4.10 6.84 4.97
N ALA A 236 -3.36 7.94 4.78
CA ALA A 236 -2.89 8.36 3.48
C ALA A 236 -1.87 7.35 2.90
N SER A 237 -0.98 6.84 3.75
CA SER A 237 -0.03 5.78 3.39
C SER A 237 -0.72 4.47 3.05
N ALA A 238 -1.71 4.04 3.86
CA ALA A 238 -2.49 2.84 3.59
C ALA A 238 -3.29 2.96 2.28
N LYS A 239 -3.97 4.10 2.06
CA LYS A 239 -4.70 4.39 0.82
C LYS A 239 -3.79 4.36 -0.40
N LEU A 240 -2.57 4.90 -0.30
CA LEU A 240 -1.59 4.87 -1.38
C LEU A 240 -1.24 3.43 -1.79
N LEU A 241 -0.97 2.54 -0.83
CA LEU A 241 -0.64 1.13 -1.12
C LEU A 241 -1.81 0.39 -1.77
N ILE A 242 -3.03 0.58 -1.26
CA ILE A 242 -4.24 -0.03 -1.83
C ILE A 242 -4.45 0.44 -3.27
N ASN A 243 -4.34 1.75 -3.52
CA ASN A 243 -4.48 2.32 -4.86
C ASN A 243 -3.32 1.90 -5.80
N SER A 244 -2.18 1.51 -5.26
CA SER A 244 -1.03 1.02 -6.01
C SER A 244 -1.09 -0.49 -6.31
N GLY A 245 -2.15 -1.18 -5.89
CA GLY A 245 -2.38 -2.59 -6.23
C GLY A 245 -2.00 -3.60 -5.14
N ALA A 246 -1.81 -3.16 -3.90
CA ALA A 246 -1.58 -4.05 -2.78
C ALA A 246 -2.79 -4.96 -2.50
N SER A 247 -2.54 -6.23 -2.17
CA SER A 247 -3.60 -7.20 -1.86
C SER A 247 -4.29 -6.85 -0.54
N ILE A 248 -5.59 -6.53 -0.61
CA ILE A 248 -6.42 -6.20 0.56
C ILE A 248 -6.94 -7.41 1.33
N HIS A 249 -6.74 -8.62 0.80
CA HIS A 249 -7.13 -9.86 1.46
C HIS A 249 -5.93 -10.50 2.16
N PRO A 250 -6.11 -11.08 3.35
CA PRO A 250 -5.04 -11.78 4.04
C PRO A 250 -4.58 -13.02 3.25
N PRO A 251 -3.28 -13.36 3.24
CA PRO A 251 -2.75 -14.48 2.47
C PRO A 251 -3.20 -15.85 2.99
N SER A 252 -3.48 -15.98 4.30
CA SER A 252 -3.91 -17.24 4.90
C SER A 252 -4.50 -17.05 6.31
N GLY A 253 -5.83 -17.00 6.44
CA GLY A 253 -6.54 -17.20 7.71
C GLY A 253 -6.15 -16.28 8.88
N ASP A 254 -5.51 -15.14 8.62
CA ASP A 254 -5.13 -14.18 9.66
C ASP A 254 -6.38 -13.70 10.41
N VAL A 255 -6.24 -13.56 11.73
CA VAL A 255 -7.34 -13.27 12.67
C VAL A 255 -7.75 -11.79 12.66
N LEU A 256 -7.13 -10.94 11.82
CA LEU A 256 -7.45 -9.52 11.73
C LEU A 256 -7.48 -9.06 10.27
N THR A 257 -8.62 -8.52 9.84
CA THR A 257 -8.79 -7.98 8.50
C THR A 257 -8.45 -6.49 8.47
N LEU A 258 -8.08 -5.96 7.30
CA LEU A 258 -7.89 -4.51 7.13
C LEU A 258 -9.17 -3.72 7.46
N LEU A 259 -10.35 -4.34 7.29
CA LEU A 259 -11.63 -3.73 7.65
C LEU A 259 -11.77 -3.62 9.17
N ASP A 260 -11.42 -4.64 9.95
CA ASP A 260 -11.45 -4.58 11.43
C ASP A 260 -10.58 -3.44 11.96
N ALA A 261 -9.39 -3.26 11.38
CA ALA A 261 -8.50 -2.15 11.72
C ALA A 261 -9.10 -0.77 11.36
N ALA A 262 -9.76 -0.65 10.20
CA ALA A 262 -10.44 0.59 9.82
C ALA A 262 -11.63 0.93 10.74
N LEU A 263 -12.37 -0.09 11.20
CA LEU A 263 -13.50 0.04 12.13
C LEU A 263 -13.05 0.52 13.51
N LYS A 264 -11.94 -0.02 14.03
CA LYS A 264 -11.34 0.40 15.31
C LYS A 264 -11.11 1.91 15.41
N TYR A 265 -10.72 2.55 14.30
CA TYR A 265 -10.49 4.00 14.23
C TYR A 265 -11.66 4.79 13.63
N ASN A 266 -12.81 4.13 13.40
CA ASN A 266 -14.01 4.71 12.78
C ASN A 266 -13.69 5.48 11.48
N ASN A 267 -12.71 4.98 10.72
CA ASN A 267 -12.26 5.62 9.48
C ASN A 267 -13.18 5.19 8.32
N TYR A 268 -14.24 5.96 8.14
CA TYR A 268 -15.27 5.70 7.14
C TYR A 268 -14.73 5.61 5.71
N ASP A 269 -13.84 6.50 5.29
CA ASP A 269 -13.34 6.50 3.90
C ASP A 269 -12.57 5.22 3.57
N LEU A 270 -11.71 4.77 4.49
CA LEU A 270 -10.94 3.55 4.31
C LEU A 270 -11.85 2.33 4.37
N ALA A 271 -12.76 2.26 5.35
CA ALA A 271 -13.72 1.19 5.46
C ALA A 271 -14.58 1.10 4.19
N LYS A 272 -15.05 2.22 3.65
CA LYS A 272 -15.83 2.30 2.41
C LYS A 272 -15.05 1.75 1.23
N MET A 273 -13.79 2.14 1.09
CA MET A 273 -12.91 1.65 0.02
C MET A 273 -12.65 0.14 0.10
N LEU A 274 -12.59 -0.43 1.31
CA LEU A 274 -12.43 -1.86 1.56
C LEU A 274 -13.73 -2.63 1.29
N VAL A 275 -14.86 -2.14 1.79
CA VAL A 275 -16.21 -2.70 1.54
C VAL A 275 -16.53 -2.72 0.05
N GLN A 276 -16.17 -1.66 -0.67
CA GLN A 276 -16.34 -1.59 -2.13
C GLN A 276 -15.67 -2.76 -2.86
N ARG A 277 -14.57 -3.30 -2.31
CA ARG A 277 -13.80 -4.40 -2.90
C ARG A 277 -14.10 -5.76 -2.24
N GLY A 278 -15.16 -5.85 -1.44
CA GLY A 278 -15.60 -7.12 -0.85
C GLY A 278 -14.70 -7.64 0.26
N VAL A 279 -14.00 -6.74 0.97
CA VAL A 279 -13.31 -7.13 2.20
C VAL A 279 -14.34 -7.33 3.29
N ASP A 280 -14.32 -8.52 3.89
CA ASP A 280 -15.15 -8.88 5.01
C ASP A 280 -14.47 -8.53 6.35
N SER A 281 -15.29 -8.23 7.36
CA SER A 281 -14.87 -8.24 8.77
C SER A 281 -15.07 -9.63 9.37
N LEU A 282 -14.32 -10.00 10.40
CA LEU A 282 -14.36 -11.34 11.01
C LEU A 282 -15.54 -11.59 11.99
N GLU A 283 -16.48 -10.64 12.09
CA GLU A 283 -17.59 -10.57 13.05
C GLU A 283 -17.18 -10.13 14.47
N GLY A 284 -18.00 -9.27 15.09
CA GLY A 284 -17.87 -8.88 16.50
C GLY A 284 -17.57 -7.41 16.82
N THR A 285 -17.67 -6.48 15.86
CA THR A 285 -17.64 -5.05 16.22
C THR A 285 -18.86 -4.68 17.05
N ASP A 286 -18.66 -4.22 18.29
CA ASP A 286 -19.74 -3.68 19.11
C ASP A 286 -20.24 -2.38 18.46
N ASP A 287 -21.39 -2.44 17.80
CA ASP A 287 -22.03 -1.34 17.06
C ASP A 287 -22.10 -0.03 17.87
N LYS A 288 -22.08 -0.11 19.21
CA LYS A 288 -22.21 1.04 20.12
C LYS A 288 -21.14 2.11 19.94
N ASN A 289 -19.95 1.76 19.44
CA ASN A 289 -18.85 2.70 19.24
C ASN A 289 -18.71 3.18 17.78
N LEU A 290 -19.51 2.64 16.86
CA LEU A 290 -19.46 2.98 15.44
C LEU A 290 -20.37 4.18 15.15
N SER A 291 -19.94 5.03 14.21
CA SER A 291 -20.82 6.08 13.67
C SER A 291 -22.01 5.48 12.92
N SER A 292 -23.13 6.21 12.84
CA SER A 292 -24.30 5.79 12.05
C SER A 292 -23.97 5.52 10.58
N ALA A 293 -23.05 6.30 10.01
CA ALA A 293 -22.52 6.08 8.67
C ALA A 293 -21.79 4.74 8.55
N MET A 294 -20.97 4.38 9.54
CA MET A 294 -20.26 3.10 9.57
C MET A 294 -21.23 1.92 9.74
N VAL A 295 -22.23 2.04 10.61
CA VAL A 295 -23.28 1.01 10.77
C VAL A 295 -24.02 0.78 9.44
N SER A 296 -24.33 1.84 8.71
CA SER A 296 -24.99 1.76 7.40
C SER A 296 -24.08 1.09 6.37
N LEU A 297 -22.78 1.38 6.39
CA LEU A 297 -21.79 0.78 5.51
C LEU A 297 -21.62 -0.73 5.76
N LEU A 298 -21.55 -1.15 7.03
CA LEU A 298 -21.46 -2.58 7.38
C LEU A 298 -22.73 -3.34 7.01
N HIS A 299 -23.90 -2.71 7.17
CA HIS A 299 -25.16 -3.27 6.70
C HIS A 299 -25.17 -3.46 5.18
N THR A 300 -24.64 -2.49 4.42
CA THR A 300 -24.43 -2.63 2.97
C THR A 300 -23.47 -3.76 2.63
N GLN A 301 -22.34 -3.88 3.33
CA GLN A 301 -21.39 -4.97 3.13
C GLN A 301 -22.06 -6.34 3.35
N GLN A 302 -22.84 -6.48 4.43
CA GLN A 302 -23.59 -7.70 4.73
C GLN A 302 -24.58 -8.07 3.62
N PHE A 303 -25.32 -7.09 3.08
CA PHE A 303 -26.23 -7.31 1.95
C PHE A 303 -25.51 -7.86 0.71
N PHE A 304 -24.40 -7.25 0.30
CA PHE A 304 -23.63 -7.71 -0.87
C PHE A 304 -22.98 -9.09 -0.64
N LYS A 305 -22.54 -9.36 0.59
CA LYS A 305 -22.01 -10.67 1.00
C LYS A 305 -23.07 -11.76 0.89
N ASP A 306 -24.24 -11.55 1.50
CA ASP A 306 -25.30 -12.56 1.60
C ASP A 306 -25.99 -12.85 0.27
N THR A 307 -26.05 -11.85 -0.61
CA THR A 307 -26.53 -12.03 -1.99
C THR A 307 -25.50 -12.70 -2.89
N GLY A 308 -24.27 -12.90 -2.41
CA GLY A 308 -23.19 -13.51 -3.17
C GLY A 308 -22.62 -12.63 -4.27
N TYR A 309 -22.80 -11.31 -4.20
CA TYR A 309 -22.39 -10.35 -5.24
C TYR A 309 -20.92 -10.50 -5.64
N PHE A 310 -20.03 -10.70 -4.65
CA PHE A 310 -18.59 -10.81 -4.85
C PHE A 310 -18.13 -12.16 -5.46
N LYS A 311 -19.04 -13.12 -5.67
CA LYS A 311 -18.72 -14.35 -6.41
C LYS A 311 -18.50 -14.08 -7.89
N GLU A 312 -19.19 -13.07 -8.43
CA GLU A 312 -19.18 -12.72 -9.85
C GLU A 312 -18.51 -11.37 -10.10
N ASN A 313 -18.39 -10.51 -9.07
CA ASN A 313 -17.90 -9.14 -9.19
C ASN A 313 -16.69 -8.89 -8.28
N LYS A 314 -15.65 -8.24 -8.80
CA LYS A 314 -14.45 -7.87 -8.02
C LYS A 314 -14.66 -6.63 -7.15
N SER A 315 -15.60 -5.76 -7.51
CA SER A 315 -15.87 -4.51 -6.82
C SER A 315 -17.29 -4.01 -7.08
N ILE A 316 -17.86 -3.30 -6.12
CA ILE A 316 -19.15 -2.61 -6.26
C ILE A 316 -18.92 -1.29 -7.02
N PRO A 317 -19.71 -0.98 -8.08
CA PRO A 317 -19.69 0.32 -8.73
C PRO A 317 -20.01 1.46 -7.75
N ASP A 318 -19.37 2.61 -7.90
CA ASP A 318 -19.52 3.76 -6.98
C ASP A 318 -20.98 4.13 -6.73
N GLN A 319 -21.76 4.33 -7.79
CA GLN A 319 -23.18 4.70 -7.66
C GLN A 319 -23.98 3.63 -6.91
N VAL A 320 -23.76 2.35 -7.21
CA VAL A 320 -24.47 1.23 -6.57
C VAL A 320 -24.11 1.15 -5.08
N LEU A 321 -22.85 1.42 -4.72
CA LEU A 321 -22.40 1.49 -3.34
C LEU A 321 -23.05 2.67 -2.60
N GLU A 322 -23.04 3.87 -3.17
CA GLU A 322 -23.69 5.06 -2.56
C GLU A 322 -25.18 4.84 -2.35
N ASP A 323 -25.86 4.32 -3.38
CA ASP A 323 -27.28 3.99 -3.34
C ASP A 323 -27.59 2.98 -2.24
N SER A 324 -26.81 1.90 -2.17
CA SER A 324 -26.96 0.89 -1.14
C SER A 324 -26.69 1.45 0.26
N ILE A 325 -25.71 2.33 0.43
CA ILE A 325 -25.44 3.00 1.71
C ILE A 325 -26.63 3.85 2.15
N LYS A 326 -27.25 4.61 1.23
CA LYS A 326 -28.48 5.39 1.52
C LYS A 326 -29.65 4.51 1.93
N ILE A 327 -29.84 3.38 1.24
CA ILE A 327 -30.87 2.39 1.59
C ILE A 327 -30.60 1.81 2.98
N SER A 328 -29.36 1.38 3.25
CA SER A 328 -28.96 0.88 4.56
C SER A 328 -29.12 1.93 5.67
N ALA A 329 -28.83 3.20 5.39
CA ALA A 329 -29.06 4.28 6.34
C ALA A 329 -30.55 4.46 6.67
N PHE A 330 -31.42 4.38 5.67
CA PHE A 330 -32.89 4.36 5.86
C PHE A 330 -33.38 3.15 6.66
N ILE A 331 -32.76 1.99 6.49
CA ILE A 331 -33.11 0.77 7.22
C ILE A 331 -32.64 0.85 8.66
N LYS A 332 -31.41 1.31 8.90
CA LYS A 332 -30.77 1.31 10.23
C LYS A 332 -31.09 2.52 11.09
N GLN A 333 -31.64 3.61 10.52
CA GLN A 333 -32.13 4.75 11.29
C GLN A 333 -33.32 4.39 12.20
N ASP A 334 -33.69 5.34 13.06
CA ASP A 334 -34.92 5.26 13.86
C ASP A 334 -36.15 5.06 12.95
N LYS A 335 -36.96 4.05 13.30
CA LYS A 335 -38.17 3.67 12.55
C LYS A 335 -39.18 4.82 12.43
N SER A 336 -39.24 5.71 13.42
CA SER A 336 -40.13 6.88 13.43
C SER A 336 -39.82 7.88 12.30
N LEU A 337 -38.56 7.92 11.83
CA LEU A 337 -38.11 8.85 10.80
C LEU A 337 -38.34 8.34 9.37
N ARG A 338 -38.67 7.05 9.19
CA ARG A 338 -38.74 6.40 7.88
C ARG A 338 -39.84 6.99 6.98
N ASN A 339 -41.01 7.31 7.53
CA ASN A 339 -42.11 7.89 6.74
C ASN A 339 -41.71 9.23 6.09
N SER A 340 -40.96 10.07 6.81
CA SER A 340 -40.50 11.36 6.30
C SER A 340 -39.33 11.25 5.32
N SER A 341 -38.43 10.26 5.49
CA SER A 341 -37.26 10.10 4.61
C SER A 341 -37.52 9.26 3.36
N TRP A 342 -38.58 8.44 3.35
CA TRP A 342 -38.89 7.54 2.25
C TRP A 342 -39.07 8.22 0.87
N PRO A 343 -39.79 9.36 0.74
CA PRO A 343 -39.90 10.04 -0.55
C PRO A 343 -38.56 10.55 -1.08
N ILE A 344 -37.68 11.01 -0.18
CA ILE A 344 -36.34 11.50 -0.53
C ILE A 344 -35.48 10.34 -1.02
N LEU A 345 -35.47 9.21 -0.30
CA LEU A 345 -34.72 8.02 -0.70
C LEU A 345 -35.09 7.55 -2.11
N LYS A 346 -36.39 7.44 -2.41
CA LYS A 346 -36.87 7.03 -3.74
C LYS A 346 -36.46 7.98 -4.87
N ALA A 347 -36.29 9.26 -4.58
CA ALA A 347 -35.91 10.26 -5.57
C ALA A 347 -34.40 10.28 -5.83
N GLU A 348 -33.59 9.87 -4.86
CA GLU A 348 -32.14 9.99 -4.90
C GLU A 348 -31.39 8.72 -5.30
N VAL A 349 -32.06 7.57 -5.30
CA VAL A 349 -31.45 6.24 -5.49
C VAL A 349 -32.00 5.56 -6.74
N ASP A 350 -31.15 4.81 -7.45
CA ASP A 350 -31.58 3.98 -8.57
C ASP A 350 -32.70 3.00 -8.16
N SER A 351 -33.77 2.95 -8.96
CA SER A 351 -34.95 2.14 -8.65
C SER A 351 -34.67 0.64 -8.68
N GLY A 352 -33.74 0.18 -9.52
CA GLY A 352 -33.34 -1.23 -9.58
C GLY A 352 -32.58 -1.67 -8.33
N THR A 353 -31.65 -0.84 -7.88
CA THR A 353 -30.86 -1.03 -6.65
C THR A 353 -31.78 -1.00 -5.42
N LEU A 354 -32.65 0.01 -5.33
CA LEU A 354 -33.65 0.13 -4.26
C LEU A 354 -34.57 -1.09 -4.19
N MET A 355 -35.10 -1.52 -5.33
CA MET A 355 -35.99 -2.69 -5.39
C MET A 355 -35.29 -3.97 -4.95
N SER A 356 -34.08 -4.19 -5.45
CA SER A 356 -33.30 -5.41 -5.17
C SER A 356 -32.95 -5.52 -3.69
N GLN A 357 -32.44 -4.44 -3.09
CA GLN A 357 -32.07 -4.43 -1.68
C GLN A 357 -33.32 -4.53 -0.79
N MET A 358 -34.36 -3.71 -1.03
CA MET A 358 -35.60 -3.79 -0.23
C MET A 358 -36.28 -5.17 -0.29
N ALA A 359 -36.22 -5.86 -1.44
CA ALA A 359 -36.74 -7.23 -1.58
C ALA A 359 -35.98 -8.28 -0.75
N TYR A 360 -34.68 -8.05 -0.51
CA TYR A 360 -33.88 -8.87 0.40
C TYR A 360 -34.21 -8.52 1.85
N GLU A 361 -34.19 -7.23 2.20
CA GLU A 361 -34.26 -6.73 3.58
C GLU A 361 -35.62 -6.97 4.25
N VAL A 362 -36.71 -6.93 3.48
CA VAL A 362 -38.07 -7.16 3.98
C VAL A 362 -38.25 -8.56 4.59
N ARG A 363 -37.40 -9.52 4.20
CA ARG A 363 -37.40 -10.89 4.76
C ARG A 363 -36.95 -10.90 6.22
N SER A 364 -36.09 -9.94 6.60
CA SER A 364 -35.47 -9.84 7.92
C SER A 364 -36.11 -8.76 8.80
N ASP A 365 -36.60 -7.65 8.21
CA ASP A 365 -37.33 -6.58 8.92
C ASP A 365 -38.76 -6.40 8.33
N PRO A 366 -39.79 -7.05 8.93
CA PRO A 366 -41.18 -6.91 8.51
C PRO A 366 -41.73 -5.49 8.55
N SER A 367 -41.09 -4.55 9.25
CA SER A 367 -41.52 -3.15 9.25
C SER A 367 -41.23 -2.43 7.93
N LEU A 368 -40.52 -3.07 7.00
CA LEU A 368 -40.27 -2.56 5.64
C LEU A 368 -41.37 -2.91 4.63
N HIS A 369 -42.34 -3.77 4.98
CA HIS A 369 -43.36 -4.27 4.05
C HIS A 369 -44.16 -3.18 3.33
N SER A 370 -44.61 -2.14 4.05
CA SER A 370 -45.42 -1.07 3.46
C SER A 370 -44.66 -0.33 2.36
N TYR A 371 -43.38 -0.05 2.59
CA TYR A 371 -42.50 0.62 1.64
C TYR A 371 -42.21 -0.26 0.43
N PHE A 372 -41.96 -1.55 0.65
CA PHE A 372 -41.73 -2.50 -0.44
C PHE A 372 -42.97 -2.68 -1.32
N ILE A 373 -44.17 -2.79 -0.73
CA ILE A 373 -45.43 -2.85 -1.49
C ILE A 373 -45.62 -1.60 -2.35
N GLU A 374 -45.43 -0.42 -1.77
CA GLU A 374 -45.52 0.84 -2.52
C GLU A 374 -44.54 0.88 -3.70
N LEU A 375 -43.30 0.43 -3.49
CA LEU A 375 -42.28 0.37 -4.55
C LEU A 375 -42.69 -0.59 -5.68
N THR A 376 -43.22 -1.77 -5.34
CA THR A 376 -43.68 -2.76 -6.33
C THR A 376 -44.82 -2.21 -7.18
N GLN A 377 -45.77 -1.49 -6.57
CA GLN A 377 -46.90 -0.87 -7.27
C GLN A 377 -46.43 0.24 -8.21
N LEU A 378 -45.48 1.06 -7.76
CA LEU A 378 -44.90 2.11 -8.59
C LEU A 378 -44.20 1.52 -9.81
N GLU A 379 -43.40 0.48 -9.65
CA GLU A 379 -42.67 -0.13 -10.77
C GLU A 379 -43.62 -0.85 -11.76
N LEU A 380 -44.66 -1.53 -11.25
CA LEU A 380 -45.74 -2.08 -12.06
C LEU A 380 -46.43 -1.01 -12.90
N SER A 381 -46.71 0.17 -12.32
CA SER A 381 -47.37 1.26 -13.05
C SER A 381 -46.50 1.80 -14.19
N LYS A 382 -45.18 1.92 -14.00
CA LYS A 382 -44.25 2.35 -15.05
C LYS A 382 -44.21 1.37 -16.22
N LEU A 383 -44.22 0.06 -15.95
CA LEU A 383 -44.26 -0.98 -16.97
C LEU A 383 -45.58 -0.97 -17.77
N GLN A 384 -46.69 -0.67 -17.11
CA GLN A 384 -47.99 -0.50 -17.78
C GLN A 384 -48.04 0.76 -18.66
N LEU A 385 -47.39 1.84 -18.24
CA LEU A 385 -47.26 3.07 -19.04
C LEU A 385 -46.34 2.89 -20.26
N SER A 386 -45.20 2.20 -20.11
CA SER A 386 -44.27 1.95 -21.22
C SER A 386 -44.86 1.02 -22.29
N SER A 387 -45.67 0.03 -21.88
CA SER A 387 -46.42 -0.84 -22.80
C SER A 387 -47.55 -0.11 -23.52
N ALA A 388 -48.15 0.92 -22.92
CA ALA A 388 -49.14 1.77 -23.60
C ALA A 388 -48.50 2.72 -24.63
N THR A 389 -47.30 3.28 -24.35
CA THR A 389 -46.60 4.19 -25.28
C THR A 389 -45.96 3.50 -26.50
N GLY A 390 -45.82 2.17 -26.48
CA GLY A 390 -45.30 1.38 -27.61
C GLY A 390 -46.37 0.90 -28.61
N ILE A 391 -47.65 1.19 -28.36
CA ILE A 391 -48.79 0.64 -29.15
C ILE A 391 -49.32 1.64 -30.20
N ASP A 392 -48.87 2.90 -30.20
CA ASP A 392 -49.39 3.93 -31.12
C ASP A 392 -48.63 4.10 -32.46
N THR A 393 -47.96 3.05 -32.95
CA THR A 393 -47.61 2.94 -34.38
C THR A 393 -47.72 1.49 -34.87
N ASN A 394 -48.93 0.97 -34.95
CA ASN A 394 -49.45 0.29 -36.15
C ASN A 394 -50.81 -0.31 -35.83
N ASN A 395 -51.80 0.30 -36.47
CA ASN A 395 -53.17 -0.13 -36.43
C ASN A 395 -53.31 -1.52 -37.10
N GLU A 396 -54.29 -2.26 -36.60
CA GLU A 396 -54.97 -3.42 -37.19
C GLU A 396 -54.42 -4.84 -36.93
N THR A 397 -55.32 -5.61 -36.31
CA THR A 397 -55.39 -7.08 -36.15
C THR A 397 -54.59 -7.73 -35.01
N SER A 398 -55.24 -7.96 -33.86
CA SER A 398 -55.21 -9.27 -33.19
C SER A 398 -56.18 -9.34 -32.00
N THR A 399 -57.48 -9.48 -32.29
CA THR A 399 -58.48 -9.97 -31.31
C THR A 399 -58.54 -11.50 -31.26
N ALA A 400 -57.45 -12.22 -31.57
CA ALA A 400 -57.49 -13.68 -31.80
C ALA A 400 -56.66 -14.56 -30.83
N HIS A 401 -56.17 -14.04 -29.70
CA HIS A 401 -55.31 -14.83 -28.79
C HIS A 401 -55.88 -15.18 -27.41
N ARG A 402 -57.13 -14.79 -27.09
CA ARG A 402 -57.74 -15.09 -25.78
C ARG A 402 -58.47 -16.44 -25.68
N ASP A 403 -58.79 -17.09 -26.80
CA ASP A 403 -59.63 -18.31 -26.80
C ASP A 403 -58.86 -19.65 -26.87
N LYS A 404 -57.53 -19.64 -26.96
CA LYS A 404 -56.75 -20.90 -27.05
C LYS A 404 -56.36 -21.55 -25.71
N TYR A 405 -56.55 -20.89 -24.57
CA TYR A 405 -56.14 -21.44 -23.27
C TYR A 405 -57.26 -22.13 -22.46
N VAL A 406 -58.53 -22.00 -22.88
CA VAL A 406 -59.66 -22.65 -22.18
C VAL A 406 -60.01 -24.03 -22.78
N SER A 407 -59.61 -24.33 -24.02
CA SER A 407 -59.92 -25.61 -24.69
C SER A 407 -58.93 -26.75 -24.40
N GLN A 408 -57.79 -26.51 -23.73
CA GLN A 408 -56.83 -27.59 -23.41
C GLN A 408 -57.06 -28.23 -22.04
N LYS A 409 -57.91 -27.66 -21.17
CA LYS A 409 -58.19 -28.21 -19.83
C LYS A 409 -59.37 -29.19 -19.77
N SER A 410 -60.18 -29.30 -20.83
CA SER A 410 -61.33 -30.23 -20.88
C SER A 410 -61.05 -31.57 -21.59
N LYS A 411 -59.86 -31.78 -22.18
CA LYS A 411 -59.46 -33.07 -22.79
C LYS A 411 -58.50 -33.92 -21.95
N ALA A 412 -57.98 -33.40 -20.83
CA ALA A 412 -57.05 -34.14 -19.96
C ALA A 412 -57.72 -34.92 -18.81
N ASN A 413 -59.03 -34.76 -18.58
CA ASN A 413 -59.75 -35.38 -17.45
C ASN A 413 -60.69 -36.55 -17.83
N ALA A 414 -60.59 -37.11 -19.04
CA ALA A 414 -61.40 -38.24 -19.48
C ALA A 414 -60.60 -39.55 -19.72
N GLY A 415 -59.35 -39.63 -19.28
CA GLY A 415 -58.44 -40.75 -19.59
C GLY A 415 -57.87 -41.54 -18.40
N ARG A 416 -58.40 -41.37 -17.18
CA ARG A 416 -57.90 -42.10 -16.00
C ARG A 416 -59.05 -42.56 -15.09
N ALA A 417 -59.85 -43.48 -15.61
CA ALA A 417 -60.70 -44.37 -14.84
C ALA A 417 -60.93 -45.65 -15.67
N LEU A 418 -60.02 -46.61 -15.56
CA LEU A 418 -60.18 -48.06 -15.78
C LEU A 418 -58.78 -48.72 -15.82
N GLN A 419 -58.25 -49.05 -14.65
CA GLN A 419 -57.60 -50.33 -14.30
C GLN A 419 -57.19 -50.30 -12.83
#